data_AF-W5YMZ6-F1
#
_entry.id   AF-W5YMZ6-F1
#
_cell.length_a   1.000
_cell.length_b   1.000
_cell.length_c   1.000
_cell.angle_alpha   90.00
_cell.angle_beta   90.00
_cell.angle_gamma   90.00
#
_symmetry.space_group_name_H-M   'P 1'
#
loop_
_entity.id
_entity.type
_entity.pdbx_description
1 polymer ?
#
loop_
_entity_poly.entity_id
_entity_poly.type
_entity_poly.pdbx_seq_one_letter_code
_entity_poly.pdbx_strand_id
1 'polypeptide(L)'
;MNLNRSLLAALVLAMANGVVVAEEACSASATTDLERLYCDVVAQGGGQGLPSQADFRRNQPQVQALLLRRPAKRLGLSVPAVTAEPAQSKPASSPKPPKPEPEQADSQPTRFGQLSDCALKGERIVCPDRQFKLALNQHTCPGTGSAGGPEPLGLAPVPGGSER
;
A
#
# COMPACT_ATOMS: atom_id res chain seq x y z
N MET A 1 -29.70 -31.07 50.62
CA MET A 1 -28.66 -30.04 50.30
C MET A 1 -27.82 -30.43 49.06
N ASN A 2 -28.44 -30.92 47.97
CA ASN A 2 -27.69 -31.41 46.79
C ASN A 2 -28.07 -30.72 45.46
N LEU A 3 -29.01 -29.78 45.47
CA LEU A 3 -29.46 -29.10 44.24
C LEU A 3 -28.50 -27.98 43.80
N ASN A 4 -27.73 -27.42 44.73
CA ASN A 4 -26.86 -26.26 44.47
C ASN A 4 -25.49 -26.63 43.86
N ARG A 5 -25.08 -27.90 43.88
CA ARG A 5 -23.79 -28.34 43.30
C ARG A 5 -23.92 -28.72 41.82
N SER A 6 -25.05 -29.27 41.39
CA SER A 6 -25.30 -29.58 39.96
C SER A 6 -25.51 -28.33 39.10
N LEU A 7 -26.04 -27.24 39.70
CA LEU A 7 -26.25 -25.98 38.99
C LEU A 7 -24.94 -25.24 38.68
N LEU A 8 -23.92 -25.37 39.53
CA LEU A 8 -22.60 -24.78 39.28
C LEU A 8 -21.83 -25.51 38.17
N ALA A 9 -22.01 -26.83 38.02
CA ALA A 9 -21.37 -27.60 36.94
C ALA A 9 -21.97 -27.27 35.55
N ALA A 10 -23.27 -26.97 35.49
CA ALA A 10 -23.94 -26.63 34.23
C ALA A 10 -23.62 -25.20 33.74
N LEU A 11 -23.23 -24.28 34.63
CA LEU A 11 -22.97 -22.89 34.27
C LEU A 11 -21.58 -22.66 33.64
N VAL A 12 -20.62 -23.56 33.85
CA VAL A 12 -19.24 -23.40 33.37
C VAL A 12 -19.04 -23.88 31.92
N LEU A 13 -19.96 -24.70 31.38
CA LEU A 13 -19.79 -25.32 30.05
C LEU A 13 -20.31 -24.47 28.86
N ALA A 14 -20.90 -23.30 29.11
CA ALA A 14 -21.60 -22.52 28.08
C ALA A 14 -20.77 -21.40 27.40
N MET A 15 -19.52 -21.17 27.81
CA MET A 15 -18.72 -20.00 27.40
C MET A 15 -17.60 -20.33 26.38
N ALA A 16 -17.83 -21.23 25.42
CA ALA A 16 -16.77 -21.67 24.48
C ALA A 16 -17.03 -21.45 22.98
N ASN A 17 -18.20 -20.97 22.56
CA ASN A 17 -18.60 -21.00 21.12
C ASN A 17 -18.54 -19.63 20.43
N GLY A 18 -17.47 -18.85 20.59
CA GLY A 18 -17.46 -17.43 20.21
C GLY A 18 -16.60 -16.96 19.03
N VAL A 19 -15.69 -17.76 18.45
CA VAL A 19 -14.54 -17.17 17.72
C VAL A 19 -14.41 -17.53 16.22
N VAL A 20 -15.30 -18.32 15.61
CA VAL A 20 -15.10 -18.83 14.23
C VAL A 20 -15.71 -18.02 13.08
N VAL A 21 -16.34 -16.87 13.33
CA VAL A 21 -17.21 -16.20 12.32
C VAL A 21 -16.45 -15.40 11.24
N ALA A 22 -15.20 -14.98 11.49
CA ALA A 22 -14.49 -14.09 10.56
C ALA A 22 -13.91 -14.81 9.32
N GLU A 23 -13.53 -16.09 9.45
CA GLU A 23 -12.82 -16.83 8.40
C GLU A 23 -13.77 -17.26 7.27
N GLU A 24 -14.97 -17.74 7.60
CA GLU A 24 -15.98 -18.11 6.60
C GLU A 24 -16.52 -16.91 5.82
N ALA A 25 -16.62 -15.74 6.44
CA ALA A 25 -17.17 -14.57 5.76
C ALA A 25 -16.25 -14.04 4.64
N CYS A 26 -14.93 -14.13 4.83
CA CYS A 26 -13.97 -13.72 3.80
C CYS A 26 -14.01 -14.70 2.62
N SER A 27 -13.89 -16.00 2.89
CA SER A 27 -13.85 -17.03 1.84
C SER A 27 -15.16 -17.13 1.07
N ALA A 28 -16.31 -16.96 1.73
CA ALA A 28 -17.63 -16.94 1.09
C ALA A 28 -17.83 -15.74 0.15
N SER A 29 -17.13 -14.62 0.39
CA SER A 29 -17.22 -13.42 -0.44
C SER A 29 -16.19 -13.35 -1.57
N ALA A 30 -15.21 -14.26 -1.58
CA ALA A 30 -14.14 -14.31 -2.56
C ALA A 30 -14.59 -14.89 -3.90
N THR A 31 -14.54 -14.10 -4.97
CA THR A 31 -14.97 -14.53 -6.31
C THR A 31 -13.81 -14.94 -7.22
N THR A 32 -12.58 -14.55 -6.89
CA THR A 32 -11.37 -14.85 -7.67
C THR A 32 -10.35 -15.66 -6.87
N ASP A 33 -9.42 -16.34 -7.53
CA ASP A 33 -8.35 -17.10 -6.85
C ASP A 33 -7.44 -16.19 -6.03
N LEU A 34 -7.23 -14.94 -6.46
CA LEU A 34 -6.47 -13.95 -5.71
C LEU A 34 -7.24 -13.49 -4.45
N GLU A 35 -8.56 -13.35 -4.51
CA GLU A 35 -9.38 -13.06 -3.34
C GLU A 35 -9.42 -14.22 -2.34
N ARG A 36 -9.48 -15.47 -2.82
CA ARG A 36 -9.39 -16.66 -1.96
C ARG A 36 -8.05 -16.72 -1.25
N LEU A 37 -6.96 -16.54 -2.01
CA LEU A 37 -5.61 -16.48 -1.45
C LEU A 37 -5.44 -15.32 -0.46
N TYR A 38 -6.06 -14.17 -0.69
CA TYR A 38 -6.10 -13.09 0.29
C TYR A 38 -6.72 -13.56 1.61
N CYS A 39 -7.86 -14.24 1.57
CA CYS A 39 -8.50 -14.77 2.77
C CYS A 39 -7.62 -15.79 3.50
N ASP A 40 -6.99 -16.72 2.77
CA ASP A 40 -6.06 -17.69 3.35
C ASP A 40 -4.87 -17.01 4.04
N VAL A 41 -4.29 -16.00 3.39
CA VAL A 41 -3.18 -15.20 3.93
C VAL A 41 -3.60 -14.48 5.21
N VAL A 42 -4.80 -13.88 5.24
CA VAL A 42 -5.30 -13.18 6.43
C VAL A 42 -5.59 -14.16 7.56
N ALA A 43 -6.24 -15.29 7.27
CA ALA A 43 -6.55 -16.34 8.23
C ALA A 43 -5.29 -16.91 8.92
N GLN A 44 -4.19 -17.05 8.16
CA GLN A 44 -2.90 -17.50 8.68
C GLN A 44 -2.07 -16.39 9.34
N GLY A 45 -2.65 -15.21 9.60
CA GLY A 45 -1.97 -14.09 10.26
C GLY A 45 -1.02 -13.27 9.38
N GLY A 46 -1.01 -13.53 8.07
CA GLY A 46 -0.22 -12.79 7.07
C GLY A 46 -0.81 -11.45 6.63
N GLY A 47 -1.96 -11.05 7.20
CA GLY A 47 -2.70 -9.83 6.83
C GLY A 47 -2.02 -8.51 7.19
N GLN A 48 -0.96 -8.52 8.02
CA GLN A 48 -0.25 -7.29 8.36
C GLN A 48 0.32 -6.59 7.11
N GLY A 49 -0.09 -5.34 6.91
CA GLY A 49 0.33 -4.51 5.79
C GLY A 49 -0.46 -4.74 4.50
N LEU A 50 -1.46 -5.63 4.50
CA LEU A 50 -2.43 -5.70 3.41
C LEU A 50 -3.53 -4.64 3.61
N PRO A 51 -4.07 -4.09 2.51
CA PRO A 51 -5.25 -3.22 2.58
C PRO A 51 -6.48 -4.01 3.05
N SER A 52 -7.58 -3.32 3.35
CA SER A 52 -8.85 -3.99 3.66
C SER A 52 -9.31 -4.87 2.49
N GLN A 53 -10.16 -5.87 2.73
CA GLN A 53 -10.66 -6.74 1.67
C GLN A 53 -11.39 -5.92 0.57
N ALA A 54 -12.17 -4.92 0.98
CA ALA A 54 -12.88 -4.05 0.03
C ALA A 54 -11.91 -3.26 -0.85
N ASP A 55 -10.81 -2.77 -0.29
CA ASP A 55 -9.78 -2.03 -1.04
C ASP A 55 -8.96 -2.97 -1.92
N PHE A 56 -8.62 -4.16 -1.42
CA PHE A 56 -7.94 -5.21 -2.17
C PHE A 56 -8.69 -5.54 -3.46
N ARG A 57 -10.01 -5.79 -3.35
CA ARG A 57 -10.89 -6.14 -4.49
C ARG A 57 -10.96 -5.07 -5.58
N ARG A 58 -10.75 -3.80 -5.23
CA ARG A 58 -10.75 -2.69 -6.20
C ARG A 58 -9.49 -2.64 -7.07
N ASN A 59 -8.43 -3.34 -6.67
CA ASN A 59 -7.18 -3.36 -7.42
C ASN A 59 -7.27 -4.26 -8.66
N GLN A 60 -6.50 -3.92 -9.70
CA GLN A 60 -6.33 -4.79 -10.85
C GLN A 60 -5.68 -6.13 -10.45
N PRO A 61 -5.96 -7.25 -11.15
CA PRO A 61 -5.43 -8.57 -10.83
C PRO A 61 -3.90 -8.61 -10.67
N GLN A 62 -3.16 -7.85 -11.48
CA GLN A 62 -1.70 -7.74 -11.39
C GLN A 62 -1.25 -7.09 -10.06
N VAL A 63 -1.95 -6.04 -9.62
CA VAL A 63 -1.68 -5.37 -8.34
C VAL A 63 -2.07 -6.27 -7.17
N GLN A 64 -3.22 -6.94 -7.25
CA GLN A 64 -3.63 -7.94 -6.26
C GLN A 64 -2.56 -9.02 -6.06
N ALA A 65 -2.04 -9.60 -7.15
CA ALA A 65 -0.98 -10.60 -7.08
C ALA A 65 0.33 -10.04 -6.50
N LEU A 66 0.70 -8.79 -6.83
CA LEU A 66 1.87 -8.12 -6.26
C LEU A 66 1.75 -7.93 -4.75
N LEU A 67 0.60 -7.48 -4.27
CA LEU A 67 0.33 -7.32 -2.84
C LEU A 67 0.44 -8.65 -2.08
N LEU A 68 -0.03 -9.75 -2.68
CA LEU A 68 0.01 -11.08 -2.07
C LEU A 68 1.37 -11.76 -2.13
N ARG A 69 2.25 -11.39 -3.07
CA ARG A 69 3.53 -12.09 -3.33
C ARG A 69 4.39 -12.31 -2.09
N ARG A 70 4.61 -11.25 -1.30
CA ARG A 70 5.48 -11.32 -0.11
C ARG A 70 4.80 -12.05 1.06
N PRO A 71 3.56 -11.73 1.46
CA PRO A 71 2.90 -12.44 2.55
C PRO A 71 2.62 -13.92 2.22
N ALA A 72 2.17 -14.25 1.00
CA ALA A 72 1.98 -15.63 0.57
C ALA A 72 3.29 -16.44 0.62
N LYS A 73 4.40 -15.87 0.14
CA LYS A 73 5.72 -16.52 0.21
C LYS A 73 6.16 -16.82 1.65
N ARG A 74 5.91 -15.92 2.61
CA ARG A 74 6.25 -16.15 4.02
C ARG A 74 5.47 -17.32 4.62
N LEU A 75 4.27 -17.56 4.12
CA LEU A 75 3.37 -18.63 4.54
C LEU A 75 3.51 -19.91 3.68
N GLY A 76 4.43 -19.92 2.71
CA GLY A 76 4.60 -21.07 1.79
C GLY A 76 3.46 -21.24 0.79
N LEU A 77 2.61 -20.23 0.59
CA LEU A 77 1.51 -20.24 -0.36
C LEU A 77 1.98 -19.74 -1.73
N SER A 78 1.45 -20.34 -2.80
CA SER A 78 1.75 -19.94 -4.18
C SER A 78 0.76 -18.89 -4.67
N VAL A 79 1.25 -17.84 -5.34
CA VAL A 79 0.39 -16.85 -6.00
C VAL A 79 0.07 -17.33 -7.41
N PRO A 80 -1.21 -17.38 -7.82
CA PRO A 80 -1.62 -17.69 -9.18
C PRO A 80 -0.94 -16.77 -10.21
N ALA A 81 -0.55 -17.33 -11.35
CA ALA A 81 -0.03 -16.55 -12.45
C ALA A 81 -1.14 -15.71 -13.06
N VAL A 82 -0.94 -14.39 -13.12
CA VAL A 82 -1.84 -13.48 -13.82
C VAL A 82 -1.28 -13.28 -15.22
N THR A 83 -1.89 -13.89 -16.23
CA THR A 83 -1.53 -13.62 -17.62
C THR A 83 -1.88 -12.16 -17.93
N ALA A 84 -0.84 -11.36 -18.16
CA ALA A 84 -1.02 -10.00 -18.63
C ALA A 84 -1.53 -10.04 -20.07
N GLU A 85 -2.84 -9.90 -20.27
CA GLU A 85 -3.27 -9.28 -21.52
C GLU A 85 -2.70 -7.86 -21.56
N PRO A 86 -2.11 -7.43 -22.70
CA PRO A 86 -1.60 -6.07 -22.83
C PRO A 86 -2.71 -5.11 -22.46
N ALA A 87 -2.43 -4.21 -21.53
CA ALA A 87 -3.34 -3.13 -21.19
C ALA A 87 -3.64 -2.36 -22.48
N GLN A 88 -4.81 -2.59 -23.07
CA GLN A 88 -5.35 -1.68 -24.07
C GLN A 88 -5.54 -0.36 -23.35
N SER A 89 -4.60 0.56 -23.55
CA SER A 89 -4.72 1.96 -23.21
C SER A 89 -6.06 2.44 -23.76
N LYS A 90 -7.04 2.63 -22.87
CA LYS A 90 -8.33 3.20 -23.27
C LYS A 90 -8.05 4.53 -23.97
N PRO A 91 -8.56 4.76 -25.21
CA PRO A 91 -8.46 6.06 -25.83
C PRO A 91 -9.23 7.08 -24.99
N ALA A 92 -8.54 8.10 -24.50
CA ALA A 92 -9.18 9.29 -23.96
C ALA A 92 -9.86 10.01 -25.13
N SER A 93 -11.17 9.83 -25.27
CA SER A 93 -11.96 10.65 -26.17
C SER A 93 -13.31 10.94 -25.55
N SER A 94 -13.46 12.15 -25.05
CA SER A 94 -14.72 12.87 -25.14
C SER A 94 -14.43 14.35 -25.39
N PRO A 95 -15.23 15.03 -26.23
CA PRO A 95 -14.87 16.31 -26.83
C PRO A 95 -15.07 17.47 -25.86
N LYS A 96 -14.12 18.39 -25.88
CA LYS A 96 -14.10 19.64 -25.10
C LYS A 96 -15.14 20.64 -25.64
N PRO A 97 -16.06 21.18 -24.82
CA PRO A 97 -16.77 22.41 -25.16
C PRO A 97 -15.83 23.62 -25.04
N PRO A 98 -15.86 24.60 -25.96
CA PRO A 98 -14.99 25.77 -25.88
C PRO A 98 -15.52 26.73 -24.82
N LYS A 99 -14.67 27.13 -23.87
CA LYS A 99 -14.95 28.20 -22.89
C LYS A 99 -13.74 29.15 -22.87
N PRO A 100 -13.97 30.48 -22.81
CA PRO A 100 -13.15 31.46 -23.52
C PRO A 100 -11.81 31.75 -22.87
N GLU A 101 -10.94 32.29 -23.73
CA GLU A 101 -9.61 32.85 -23.49
C GLU A 101 -9.47 33.52 -22.12
N PRO A 102 -8.53 33.06 -21.27
CA PRO A 102 -8.09 33.84 -20.12
C PRO A 102 -7.10 34.91 -20.62
N GLU A 103 -7.47 36.17 -20.44
CA GLU A 103 -6.54 37.29 -20.42
C GLU A 103 -5.29 36.93 -19.60
N GLN A 104 -4.14 37.31 -20.15
CA GLN A 104 -2.83 37.26 -19.51
C GLN A 104 -2.86 37.93 -18.13
N ALA A 105 -3.03 37.12 -17.09
CA ALA A 105 -2.66 37.49 -15.74
C ALA A 105 -1.25 36.95 -15.48
N ASP A 106 -0.30 37.87 -15.55
CA ASP A 106 1.03 37.89 -14.93
C ASP A 106 1.54 36.52 -14.42
N SER A 107 2.29 35.83 -15.28
CA SER A 107 3.02 34.63 -14.90
C SER A 107 4.22 35.01 -14.03
N GLN A 108 4.02 35.10 -12.72
CA GLN A 108 5.13 34.84 -11.81
C GLN A 108 5.55 33.37 -12.02
N PRO A 109 6.80 33.10 -12.44
CA PRO A 109 7.24 31.73 -12.64
C PRO A 109 7.32 31.08 -11.25
N THR A 110 6.33 30.24 -10.93
CA THR A 110 6.52 29.24 -9.88
C THR A 110 7.74 28.45 -10.31
N ARG A 111 8.86 28.58 -9.57
CA ARG A 111 10.14 27.95 -9.89
C ARG A 111 10.04 26.43 -9.78
N PHE A 112 9.36 25.78 -10.71
CA PHE A 112 9.62 24.39 -11.03
C PHE A 112 10.84 24.38 -11.94
N GLY A 113 12.03 24.39 -11.32
CA GLY A 113 13.28 24.31 -12.04
C GLY A 113 13.29 23.07 -12.92
N GLN A 114 13.49 23.26 -14.22
CA GLN A 114 13.73 22.16 -15.15
C GLN A 114 14.89 21.31 -14.62
N LEU A 115 14.72 19.98 -14.59
CA LEU A 115 15.75 19.01 -14.18
C LEU A 115 16.73 18.69 -15.31
N SER A 116 16.68 19.44 -16.42
CA SER A 116 17.32 19.14 -17.70
C SER A 116 18.83 18.90 -17.63
N ASP A 117 19.48 19.42 -16.58
CA ASP A 117 20.94 19.35 -16.40
C ASP A 117 21.38 18.47 -15.21
N CYS A 118 20.46 17.68 -14.65
CA CYS A 118 20.77 16.77 -13.55
C CYS A 118 21.20 15.39 -14.07
N ALA A 119 22.34 14.87 -13.61
CA ALA A 119 22.83 13.52 -13.93
C ALA A 119 22.88 12.63 -12.68
N LEU A 120 22.43 11.38 -12.80
CA LEU A 120 22.58 10.36 -11.76
C LEU A 120 23.98 9.73 -11.86
N LYS A 121 24.80 9.91 -10.82
CA LYS A 121 26.15 9.33 -10.68
C LYS A 121 26.20 8.44 -9.44
N GLY A 122 25.98 7.14 -9.64
CA GLY A 122 25.86 6.18 -8.53
C GLY A 122 24.66 6.52 -7.66
N GLU A 123 24.88 6.76 -6.37
CA GLU A 123 23.84 7.09 -5.38
C GLU A 123 23.59 8.60 -5.23
N ARG A 124 24.09 9.42 -6.16
CA ARG A 124 23.96 10.88 -6.12
C ARG A 124 23.34 11.44 -7.40
N ILE A 125 22.39 12.34 -7.25
CA ILE A 125 21.87 13.17 -8.34
C ILE A 125 22.64 14.49 -8.31
N VAL A 126 23.37 14.79 -9.37
CA VAL A 126 24.21 15.99 -9.50
C VAL A 126 23.58 16.90 -10.55
N CYS A 127 23.14 18.07 -10.11
CA CYS A 127 22.69 19.18 -10.98
C CYS A 127 23.74 20.30 -10.92
N PRO A 128 23.68 21.32 -11.80
CA PRO A 128 24.67 22.40 -11.83
C PRO A 128 24.82 23.14 -10.49
N ASP A 129 23.71 23.42 -9.82
CA ASP A 129 23.70 24.24 -8.59
C ASP A 129 23.48 23.42 -7.30
N ARG A 130 23.27 22.11 -7.41
CA ARG A 130 22.80 21.29 -6.30
C ARG A 130 23.11 19.81 -6.48
N GLN A 131 23.31 19.13 -5.35
CA GLN A 131 23.51 17.69 -5.30
C GLN A 131 22.61 17.06 -4.25
N PHE A 132 22.09 15.89 -4.58
CA PHE A 132 21.20 15.12 -3.71
C PHE A 132 21.74 13.70 -3.55
N LYS A 133 21.62 13.13 -2.35
CA LYS A 133 21.84 11.70 -2.13
C LYS A 133 20.52 10.96 -2.22
N LEU A 134 20.54 9.75 -2.77
CA LEU A 134 19.38 8.88 -2.73
C LEU A 134 19.06 8.53 -1.27
N ALA A 135 17.84 8.84 -0.85
CA ALA A 135 17.33 8.39 0.43
C ALA A 135 16.69 7.01 0.25
N LEU A 136 16.96 6.10 1.18
CA LEU A 136 16.24 4.84 1.25
C LEU A 136 14.79 5.12 1.65
N ASN A 137 13.86 4.28 1.18
CA ASN A 137 12.49 4.31 1.68
C ASN A 137 12.56 3.96 3.17
N GLN A 138 12.36 4.96 4.03
CA GLN A 138 12.35 4.76 5.47
C GLN A 138 11.01 4.15 5.82
N HIS A 139 11.01 2.82 5.92
CA HIS A 139 9.86 2.10 6.44
C HIS A 139 9.83 2.43 7.94
N THR A 140 8.93 3.30 8.38
CA THR A 140 8.68 3.47 9.80
C THR A 140 8.16 2.14 10.34
N CYS A 141 9.01 1.39 11.04
CA CYS A 141 8.54 0.30 11.90
C CYS A 141 7.61 0.93 12.95
N PRO A 142 6.31 0.58 13.00
CA PRO A 142 5.42 1.12 14.01
C PRO A 142 5.72 0.41 15.33
N GLY A 143 6.52 1.05 16.17
CA GLY A 143 6.98 0.43 17.40
C GLY A 143 7.76 1.33 18.36
N THR A 144 7.49 2.64 18.38
CA THR A 144 7.68 3.50 19.55
C THR A 144 7.11 4.87 19.21
N GLY A 145 6.14 5.32 20.01
CA GLY A 145 5.40 6.55 19.76
C GLY A 145 6.30 7.79 19.70
N SER A 146 6.21 8.50 18.59
CA SER A 146 6.19 9.96 18.58
C SER A 146 5.55 10.42 17.27
N ALA A 147 4.60 11.34 17.38
CA ALA A 147 3.87 11.88 16.27
C ALA A 147 4.81 12.63 15.31
N GLY A 148 4.98 12.11 14.09
CA GLY A 148 5.58 12.81 12.97
C GLY A 148 4.63 12.71 11.79
N GLY A 149 4.17 13.86 11.29
CA GLY A 149 3.20 13.94 10.19
C GLY A 149 3.70 13.35 8.86
N PRO A 150 2.92 13.48 7.77
CA PRO A 150 3.31 12.96 6.46
C PRO A 150 4.53 13.72 5.95
N GLU A 151 5.73 13.20 6.19
CA GLU A 151 6.95 13.75 5.60
C GLU A 151 7.08 13.19 4.17
N PRO A 152 7.14 14.03 3.13
CA PRO A 152 7.36 13.57 1.77
C PRO A 152 8.75 12.98 1.62
N LEU A 153 8.91 12.07 0.64
CA LEU A 153 10.20 11.50 0.24
C LEU A 153 11.21 12.62 -0.06
N GLY A 154 12.06 12.93 0.91
CA GLY A 154 12.97 14.07 0.89
C GLY A 154 14.31 13.72 0.23
N LEU A 155 14.71 14.52 -0.75
CA LEU A 155 16.10 14.61 -1.19
C LEU A 155 16.84 15.54 -0.22
N ALA A 156 17.81 15.01 0.54
CA ALA A 156 18.61 15.84 1.44
C ALA A 156 19.73 16.57 0.66
N PRO A 157 19.86 17.90 0.76
CA PRO A 157 21.02 18.62 0.25
C PRO A 157 22.26 18.24 1.05
N VAL A 158 23.38 18.07 0.36
CA VAL A 158 24.69 17.88 1.00
C VAL A 158 25.33 19.26 1.18
N PRO A 159 25.80 19.66 2.38
CA PRO A 159 26.50 20.93 2.55
C PRO A 159 27.74 20.98 1.66
N GLY A 160 27.86 22.07 0.90
CA GLY A 160 28.93 22.28 -0.07
C GLY A 160 30.29 22.38 0.59
N GLY A 161 31.19 21.47 0.22
CA GLY A 161 32.63 21.62 0.45
C GLY A 161 33.18 22.59 -0.60
N SER A 162 33.46 23.81 -0.17
CA SER A 162 34.28 24.75 -0.94
C SER A 162 35.73 24.33 -0.76
N GLU A 163 36.30 23.64 -1.74
CA GLU A 163 37.75 23.52 -1.85
C GLU A 163 38.18 24.11 -3.20
N ARG A 164 39.17 25.00 -3.11
CA ARG A 164 39.71 25.85 -4.17
C ARG A 164 40.48 25.07 -5.21
#